data_AF-A0A962UTV7-F1
#
_entry.id   AF-A0A962UTV7-F1
#
_cell.length_a   1.000
_cell.length_b   1.000
_cell.length_c   1.000
_cell.angle_alpha   90.00
_cell.angle_beta   90.00
_cell.angle_gamma   90.00
#
_symmetry.space_group_name_H-M   'P 1'
#
loop_
_entity.id
_entity.type
_entity.pdbx_description
1 polymer ?
#
loop_
_entity_poly.entity_id
_entity_poly.type
_entity_poly.pdbx_seq_one_letter_code
_entity_poly.pdbx_strand_id
1 'polypeptide(L)' 'ESKIVGTAIPQFESILIESAMRKTGGKRQQDAKLLGWGRNTLTRKIKDLGLEDEQREAG' A
#
# COMPACT_ATOMS: atom_id res chain seq x y z
N GLU A 1 -6.13 26.16 -9.32
CA GLU A 1 -5.96 25.61 -7.96
C GLU A 1 -5.55 24.15 -8.05
N SER A 2 -4.45 23.76 -7.40
CA SER A 2 -4.08 22.35 -7.30
C SER A 2 -4.83 21.73 -6.13
N LYS A 3 -5.69 20.75 -6.39
CA LYS A 3 -6.41 20.02 -5.33
C LYS A 3 -5.41 19.13 -4.59
N ILE A 4 -4.89 19.62 -3.47
CA ILE A 4 -3.91 18.91 -2.60
C ILE A 4 -4.38 17.49 -2.28
N VAL A 5 -5.69 17.29 -2.07
CA VAL A 5 -6.30 15.99 -1.80
C VAL A 5 -6.01 14.96 -2.91
N GLY A 6 -5.95 15.40 -4.17
CA GLY A 6 -5.75 14.51 -5.32
C GLY A 6 -4.35 13.89 -5.39
N THR A 7 -3.34 14.52 -4.77
CA THR A 7 -1.96 14.03 -4.76
C THR A 7 -1.54 13.51 -3.38
N ALA A 8 -2.02 14.13 -2.30
CA ALA A 8 -1.63 13.77 -0.94
C ALA A 8 -2.17 12.39 -0.51
N ILE A 9 -3.39 12.03 -0.90
CA ILE A 9 -3.96 10.73 -0.52
C ILE A 9 -3.17 9.57 -1.15
N PRO A 10 -2.91 9.53 -2.47
CA PRO A 10 -2.11 8.48 -3.07
C PRO A 10 -0.71 8.35 -2.46
N GLN A 11 -0.03 9.47 -2.21
CA GLN A 11 1.30 9.47 -1.58
C GLN A 11 1.26 8.90 -0.15
N PHE A 12 0.27 9.31 0.64
CA PHE A 12 0.08 8.79 1.98
C PHE A 12 -0.19 7.28 1.96
N GLU A 13 -1.07 6.83 1.07
CA GLU A 13 -1.40 5.41 0.91
C GLU A 13 -0.16 4.59 0.52
N SER A 14 0.68 5.06 -0.41
CA SER A 14 1.92 4.37 -0.79
C SER A 14 2.86 4.20 0.40
N ILE A 15 3.16 5.28 1.13
CA ILE A 15 4.05 5.25 2.30
C ILE A 15 3.52 4.30 3.38
N LEU A 16 2.20 4.31 3.60
CA LEU A 16 1.53 3.46 4.58
C LEU A 16 1.65 1.98 4.20
N ILE A 17 1.41 1.67 2.93
CA ILE A 17 1.46 0.34 2.34
C ILE A 17 2.89 -0.22 2.41
N GLU A 18 3.88 0.53 1.94
CA GLU A 18 5.29 0.14 2.04
C GLU A 18 5.74 -0.10 3.48
N SER A 19 5.30 0.76 4.41
CA SER A 19 5.65 0.63 5.83
C SER A 19 5.06 -0.64 6.43
N ALA A 20 3.87 -1.05 6.01
CA ALA A 20 3.30 -2.33 6.38
C ALA A 20 4.14 -3.49 5.81
N MET A 21 4.49 -3.45 4.51
CA MET A 21 5.30 -4.49 3.87
C MET A 21 6.64 -4.68 4.58
N ARG A 22 7.35 -3.59 4.88
CA ARG A 22 8.60 -3.62 5.65
C ARG A 22 8.41 -4.21 7.04
N LYS A 23 7.26 -3.98 7.67
CA LYS A 23 6.95 -4.49 9.00
C LYS A 23 6.59 -5.97 9.03
N THR A 24 5.92 -6.49 7.99
CA THR A 24 5.47 -7.88 7.94
C THR A 24 6.35 -8.81 7.08
N GLY A 25 7.31 -8.24 6.34
CA GLY A 25 8.14 -8.94 5.38
C GLY A 25 7.37 -9.30 4.10
N GLY A 26 6.64 -8.33 3.53
CA GLY A 26 5.94 -8.49 2.25
C GLY A 26 4.73 -9.43 2.28
N LYS A 27 4.28 -9.85 3.46
CA LYS A 27 3.18 -10.82 3.60
C LYS A 27 1.84 -10.10 3.47
N ARG A 28 1.30 -10.07 2.25
CA ARG A 28 0.05 -9.38 1.90
C ARG A 28 -1.13 -9.59 2.88
N GLN A 29 -1.31 -10.78 3.44
CA GLN A 29 -2.36 -11.03 4.42
C GLN A 29 -2.09 -10.35 5.77
N GLN A 30 -0.83 -10.30 6.19
CA GLN A 30 -0.41 -9.60 7.40
C GLN A 30 -0.42 -8.09 7.19
N ASP A 31 0.01 -7.61 6.03
CA ASP A 31 -0.06 -6.18 5.65
C ASP A 31 -1.50 -5.68 5.68
N ALA A 32 -2.41 -6.42 5.04
CA ALA A 32 -3.84 -6.08 5.02
C ALA A 32 -4.42 -6.02 6.45
N LYS A 33 -4.07 -7.00 7.28
CA LYS A 33 -4.49 -7.03 8.70
C LYS A 33 -3.91 -5.84 9.49
N LEU A 34 -2.64 -5.49 9.27
CA LEU A 34 -1.98 -4.38 9.94
C LEU A 34 -2.59 -3.02 9.56
N LEU A 35 -2.96 -2.86 8.29
CA LEU A 35 -3.60 -1.65 7.77
C LEU A 35 -5.10 -1.57 8.07
N GLY A 36 -5.71 -2.65 8.58
CA GLY A 36 -7.16 -2.74 8.77
C GLY A 36 -7.95 -2.82 7.46
N TRP A 37 -7.30 -3.21 6.37
CA TRP A 37 -7.91 -3.34 5.05
C TRP A 37 -8.21 -4.80 4.72
N GLY A 38 -9.25 -5.03 3.91
CA GLY A 38 -9.44 -6.33 3.28
C GLY A 38 -8.31 -6.63 2.30
N ARG A 39 -7.94 -7.92 2.13
CA ARG A 39 -6.90 -8.35 1.17
C ARG A 39 -7.15 -7.81 -0.25
N ASN A 40 -8.41 -7.80 -0.69
CA ASN A 40 -8.79 -7.30 -2.02
C ASN A 40 -8.59 -5.78 -2.14
N THR A 41 -8.89 -5.03 -1.08
CA THR A 41 -8.68 -3.58 -1.04
C THR A 41 -7.18 -3.27 -1.13
N LEU A 42 -6.35 -3.98 -0.36
CA LEU A 42 -4.91 -3.81 -0.42
C LEU A 42 -4.36 -4.16 -1.82
N THR A 43 -4.79 -5.28 -2.42
CA THR A 43 -4.39 -5.65 -3.79
C THR A 43 -4.74 -4.55 -4.80
N ARG A 44 -5.97 -4.00 -4.72
CA ARG A 44 -6.38 -2.92 -5.62
C ARG A 44 -5.53 -1.67 -5.40
N LYS A 45 -5.26 -1.29 -4.15
CA LYS A 45 -4.41 -0.13 -3.83
C LYS A 45 -2.99 -0.29 -4.34
N ILE A 46 -2.37 -1.45 -4.17
CA ILE A 46 -1.04 -1.75 -4.71
C ILE A 46 -1.03 -1.55 -6.24
N LYS A 47 -2.05 -2.06 -6.93
CA LYS A 47 -2.17 -1.91 -8.39
C LYS A 47 -2.41 -0.46 -8.81
N ASP A 48 -3.33 0.23 -8.16
CA ASP A 48 -3.69 1.63 -8.46
C ASP A 48 -2.51 2.58 -8.21
N LEU A 49 -1.64 2.24 -7.26
CA LEU A 49 -0.45 3.03 -6.88
C LEU A 49 0.85 2.57 -7.56
N GLY A 50 0.81 1.46 -8.32
CA GLY A 50 1.99 0.93 -9.02
C GLY A 50 3.06 0.27 -8.14
N LEU A 51 2.68 -0.26 -6.97
CA LEU A 51 3.62 -0.82 -5.97
C LEU A 51 3.84 -2.34 -6.13
N GLU A 52 3.56 -2.90 -7.31
CA GLU A 52 3.61 -4.36 -7.55
C GLU A 52 5.04 -4.91 -7.50
N ASP A 53 6.03 -4.13 -7.91
CA ASP A 53 7.44 -4.53 -7.91
C ASP A 53 8.04 -4.45 -6.49
N GLU A 54 7.69 -3.43 -5.72
CA GLU A 54 8.09 -3.28 -4.31
C GLU A 54 7.56 -4.44 -3.45
N GLN A 55 6.39 -4.97 -3.80
CA GLN A 55 5.84 -6.19 -3.19
C GLN A 55 6.67 -7.44 -3.46
N ARG A 56 7.31 -7.53 -4.64
CA ARG A 56 8.16 -8.68 -5.01
C ARG A 56 9.51 -8.64 -4.32
N GLU A 57 10.05 -7.44 -4.06
CA GLU A 57 11.32 -7.28 -3.34
C GLU A 57 11.18 -7.52 -1.84
N ALA A 58 9.99 -7.29 -1.27
CA ALA A 58 9.75 -7.39 0.16
C ALA A 58 9.40 -8.81 0.67
N GLY A 59 9.00 -9.74 -0.20
CA GLY A 59 8.52 -11.09 0.15
C GLY A 59 9.57 -12.17 -0.04
#